data_AF-A0A4U1ELN1-F1
#
_entry.id   AF-A0A4U1ELN1-F1
#
_cell.length_a   1.000
_cell.length_b   1.000
_cell.length_c   1.000
_cell.angle_alpha   90.00
_cell.angle_beta   90.00
_cell.angle_gamma   90.00
#
_symmetry.space_group_name_H-M   'P 1'
#
loop_
_entity.id
_entity.type
_entity.pdbx_description
1 polymer ?
#
loop_
_entity_poly.entity_id
_entity_poly.type
_entity_poly.pdbx_seq_one_letter_code
_entity_poly.pdbx_strand_id
1 'polypeptide(L)'
;MNRYVTNKFDTQLFHTIGVEFLSKDLEVDGHFVTMQIWDTSGQERFRSLRTPFYRVTGKKNSYADVKEPESFPFVILGNKVDIRERQVSAEEAQAWCRDNGNYSYFATSAKDATNVAAAFEEAVRRVLATEDRSDRLMQTDTVSLHRKLKPSSSY
;
A
#
# COMPACT_ATOMS: atom_id res chain seq x y z
N MET A 1 10.10 -7.18 7.23
CA MET A 1 10.35 -5.78 7.62
C MET A 1 11.80 -5.50 7.99
N ASN A 2 12.36 -6.19 8.98
CA ASN A 2 13.77 -5.99 9.42
C ASN A 2 14.81 -6.05 8.29
N ARG A 3 14.64 -6.97 7.32
CA ARG A 3 15.53 -7.03 6.15
C ARG A 3 15.61 -5.70 5.39
N TYR A 4 14.49 -5.00 5.25
CA TYR A 4 14.45 -3.75 4.49
C TYR A 4 14.97 -2.55 5.30
N VAL A 5 14.60 -2.48 6.58
CA VAL A 5 14.89 -1.31 7.43
C VAL A 5 16.32 -1.37 7.99
N THR A 6 16.72 -2.53 8.53
CA THR A 6 17.97 -2.68 9.28
C THR A 6 18.99 -3.60 8.59
N ASN A 7 18.65 -4.16 7.42
CA ASN A 7 19.43 -5.18 6.72
C ASN A 7 19.77 -6.40 7.59
N LYS A 8 18.92 -6.72 8.57
CA LYS A 8 19.05 -7.88 9.44
C LYS A 8 17.95 -8.90 9.15
N PHE A 9 18.31 -10.18 9.26
CA PHE A 9 17.38 -11.29 9.24
C PHE A 9 17.61 -12.14 10.48
N ASP A 10 16.57 -12.31 11.29
CA ASP A 10 16.59 -13.16 12.47
C ASP A 10 15.93 -14.51 12.12
N THR A 11 16.62 -15.60 12.42
CA THR A 11 16.11 -16.97 12.27
C THR A 11 15.21 -17.38 13.45
N GLN A 12 15.30 -16.69 14.59
CA GLN A 12 14.43 -16.93 15.73
C GLN A 12 13.06 -16.33 15.45
N LEU A 13 12.07 -17.20 15.27
CA LEU A 13 10.67 -16.85 14.99
C LEU A 13 9.99 -16.32 16.25
N PHE A 14 10.35 -15.12 16.71
CA PHE A 14 9.53 -14.42 17.68
C PHE A 14 8.29 -13.89 16.96
N HIS A 15 7.11 -14.31 17.44
CA HIS A 15 5.86 -13.72 16.97
C HIS A 15 5.80 -12.27 17.40
N THR A 16 5.50 -11.36 16.47
CA THR A 16 5.17 -9.98 16.81
C THR A 16 3.98 -9.97 17.76
N ILE A 17 4.12 -9.35 18.93
CA ILE A 17 3.02 -9.12 19.87
C ILE A 17 2.53 -7.69 19.61
N GLY A 18 1.41 -7.54 18.90
CA GLY A 18 0.85 -6.22 18.56
C GLY A 18 1.35 -5.64 17.22
N VAL A 19 1.83 -4.40 17.25
CA VAL A 19 2.27 -3.61 16.08
C VAL A 19 3.65 -3.04 16.34
N GLU A 20 4.54 -3.17 15.35
CA GLU A 20 5.88 -2.56 15.34
C GLU A 20 5.90 -1.40 14.33
N PHE A 21 6.49 -0.28 14.75
CA PHE A 21 6.63 0.93 13.93
C PHE A 21 8.08 1.08 13.50
N LEU A 22 8.30 1.17 12.19
CA LEU A 22 9.61 1.40 11.60
C LEU A 22 9.51 2.56 10.60
N SER A 23 10.55 3.38 10.50
CA SER A 23 10.65 4.42 9.47
C SER A 23 11.87 4.20 8.59
N LYS A 24 11.77 4.59 7.32
CA LYS A 24 12.90 4.60 6.40
C LYS A 24 12.73 5.74 5.40
N ASP A 25 13.75 6.57 5.27
CA ASP A 25 13.84 7.57 4.21
C ASP A 25 14.37 6.92 2.94
N LEU A 26 13.78 7.27 1.81
CA LEU A 26 14.17 6.79 0.49
C LEU A 26 13.88 7.83 -0.60
N GLU A 27 14.61 7.74 -1.71
CA GLU A 27 14.36 8.51 -2.92
C GLU A 27 13.80 7.55 -3.99
N VAL A 28 12.63 7.87 -4.54
CA VAL A 28 11.98 7.09 -5.61
C VAL A 28 11.59 8.03 -6.74
N ASP A 29 12.11 7.77 -7.94
CA ASP A 29 11.83 8.55 -9.15
C ASP A 29 11.99 10.08 -8.93
N GLY A 30 13.04 10.47 -8.18
CA GLY A 30 13.35 11.87 -7.83
C GLY A 30 12.56 12.46 -6.65
N HIS A 31 11.67 11.69 -6.03
CA HIS A 31 10.89 12.12 -4.87
C HIS A 31 11.52 11.59 -3.57
N PHE A 32 11.86 12.49 -2.65
CA PHE A 32 12.32 12.14 -1.31
C PHE A 32 11.12 11.89 -0.39
N VAL A 33 11.01 10.67 0.13
CA VAL A 33 9.87 10.23 0.94
C VAL A 33 10.36 9.59 2.24
N THR A 34 9.69 9.91 3.34
CA THR A 34 9.81 9.17 4.60
C THR A 34 8.68 8.13 4.67
N MET A 35 9.03 6.85 4.51
CA MET A 35 8.06 5.76 4.61
C MET A 35 7.91 5.30 6.06
N GLN A 36 6.67 5.28 6.55
CA GLN A 36 6.32 4.68 7.83
C GLN A 36 5.76 3.28 7.60
N ILE A 37 6.43 2.27 8.15
CA ILE A 37 6.10 0.86 8.01
C ILE A 37 5.50 0.37 9.32
N TRP A 38 4.31 -0.20 9.20
CA TRP A 38 3.52 -0.69 10.32
C TRP A 38 3.45 -2.20 10.20
N ASP A 39 4.33 -2.92 10.92
CA ASP A 39 4.32 -4.37 10.93
C ASP A 39 3.30 -4.87 11.94
N THR A 40 2.28 -5.60 11.49
CA THR A 40 1.20 -6.08 12.36
C THR A 40 1.31 -7.59 12.55
N SER A 41 1.05 -8.07 13.77
CA SER A 41 1.02 -9.51 14.03
C SER A 41 -0.03 -10.22 13.16
N GLY A 42 0.41 -11.24 12.41
CA GLY A 42 -0.46 -12.06 11.56
C GLY A 42 -1.35 -13.05 12.32
N GLN A 43 -1.20 -13.20 13.64
CA GLN A 43 -2.07 -14.11 14.39
C GLN A 43 -3.47 -13.51 14.56
N GLU A 44 -4.48 -14.33 14.29
CA GLU A 44 -5.89 -13.99 14.47
C GLU A 44 -6.25 -13.55 15.90
N ARG A 45 -5.52 -14.07 16.91
CA ARG A 45 -5.68 -13.71 18.32
C ARG A 45 -5.32 -12.25 18.64
N PHE A 46 -4.59 -11.57 17.75
CA PHE A 46 -4.27 -10.14 17.87
C PHE A 46 -5.08 -9.25 16.92
N ARG A 47 -6.16 -9.79 16.32
CA ARG A 47 -7.04 -9.03 15.42
C ARG A 47 -7.58 -7.75 16.05
N SER A 48 -7.93 -7.77 17.34
CA SER A 48 -8.41 -6.60 18.08
C SER A 48 -7.36 -5.49 18.26
N LEU A 49 -6.07 -5.84 18.30
CA LEU A 49 -4.97 -4.87 18.38
C LEU A 49 -4.68 -4.21 17.03
N ARG A 50 -5.15 -4.79 15.92
CA ARG A 50 -5.00 -4.24 14.56
C ARG A 50 -6.10 -3.23 14.23
N THR A 51 -7.33 -3.48 14.70
CA THR A 51 -8.53 -2.69 14.35
C THR A 51 -8.45 -1.18 14.60
N PRO A 52 -7.74 -0.65 15.62
CA PRO A 52 -7.57 0.80 15.78
C PRO A 52 -6.72 1.45 14.68
N PHE A 53 -5.82 0.68 14.07
CA PHE A 53 -4.85 1.14 13.06
C PHE A 53 -5.37 1.01 11.64
N TYR A 54 -6.37 0.14 11.43
CA TYR A 54 -7.21 0.12 10.24
C TYR A 54 -8.56 0.72 10.64
N ARG A 55 -8.76 2.05 10.63
CA ARG A 55 -10.04 2.62 11.08
C ARG A 55 -11.21 1.97 10.33
N VAL A 56 -11.99 1.14 11.04
CA VAL A 56 -13.13 0.38 10.52
C VAL A 56 -14.42 1.11 10.90
N THR A 57 -15.15 1.62 9.91
CA THR A 57 -16.59 1.90 10.08
C THR A 57 -17.40 0.90 9.26
N GLY A 58 -17.90 -0.11 9.97
CA GLY A 58 -19.16 -0.82 9.70
C GLY A 58 -19.54 -1.15 8.26
N LYS A 59 -18.84 -2.10 7.62
CA LYS A 59 -19.44 -3.12 6.72
C LYS A 59 -18.42 -4.21 6.42
N LYS A 60 -18.88 -5.47 6.41
CA LYS A 60 -18.08 -6.65 6.04
C LYS A 60 -17.51 -6.43 4.63
N ASN A 61 -16.18 -6.53 4.47
CA ASN A 61 -15.38 -6.54 3.24
C ASN A 61 -14.62 -5.29 2.79
N SER A 62 -14.59 -4.18 3.53
CA SER A 62 -13.68 -3.07 3.19
C SER A 62 -12.44 -3.06 4.11
N TYR A 63 -11.28 -3.39 3.56
CA TYR A 63 -9.99 -3.13 4.21
C TYR A 63 -9.67 -1.63 4.10
N ALA A 64 -9.41 -1.01 5.26
CA ALA A 64 -9.04 0.40 5.44
C ALA A 64 -10.13 1.44 5.11
N ASP A 65 -10.09 2.57 5.83
CA ASP A 65 -10.78 3.83 5.54
C ASP A 65 -10.20 4.46 4.26
N VAL A 66 -10.16 3.66 3.20
CA VAL A 66 -9.81 4.12 1.88
C VAL A 66 -11.07 4.78 1.36
N LYS A 67 -10.99 6.08 1.08
CA LYS A 67 -12.08 6.83 0.44
C LYS A 67 -12.56 6.13 -0.85
N GLU A 68 -11.66 5.38 -1.49
CA GLU A 68 -11.88 4.57 -2.68
C GLU A 68 -11.17 3.20 -2.54
N PRO A 69 -11.80 2.19 -1.93
CA PRO A 69 -11.14 0.90 -1.63
C PRO A 69 -10.65 0.17 -2.88
N GLU A 70 -11.32 0.37 -4.01
CA GLU A 70 -10.94 -0.19 -5.31
C GLU A 70 -9.69 0.48 -5.92
N SER A 71 -9.33 1.68 -5.45
CA SER A 71 -8.18 2.42 -5.96
C SER A 71 -6.98 2.38 -5.01
N PHE A 72 -7.04 1.60 -3.93
CA PHE A 72 -5.95 1.51 -2.97
C PHE A 72 -4.74 0.80 -3.60
N PRO A 73 -3.52 1.35 -3.48
CA PRO A 73 -2.33 0.80 -4.12
C PRO A 73 -1.77 -0.43 -3.38
N PHE A 74 -2.42 -1.58 -3.54
CA PHE A 74 -1.90 -2.84 -3.00
C PHE A 74 -0.68 -3.36 -3.79
N VAL A 75 0.30 -3.87 -3.05
CA VAL A 75 1.45 -4.65 -3.57
C VAL A 75 1.45 -6.01 -2.89
N ILE A 76 1.46 -7.08 -3.66
CA ILE A 76 1.41 -8.47 -3.19
C ILE A 76 2.81 -9.06 -3.15
N LEU A 77 3.19 -9.63 -2.01
CA LEU A 77 4.51 -10.22 -1.80
C LEU A 77 4.41 -11.74 -1.63
N GLY A 78 4.97 -12.48 -2.58
CA GLY A 78 5.24 -13.91 -2.46
C GLY A 78 6.58 -14.13 -1.77
N ASN A 79 6.60 -14.08 -0.43
CA ASN A 79 7.83 -14.21 0.34
C ASN A 79 8.35 -15.67 0.39
N LYS A 80 9.61 -15.84 0.79
CA LYS A 80 10.35 -17.11 0.92
C LYS A 80 10.67 -17.81 -0.40
N VAL A 81 10.97 -17.02 -1.45
CA VAL A 81 11.36 -17.58 -2.76
C VAL A 81 12.66 -18.39 -2.73
N ASP A 82 13.47 -18.25 -1.66
CA ASP A 82 14.66 -19.06 -1.41
C ASP A 82 14.36 -20.54 -1.10
N ILE A 83 13.10 -20.89 -0.80
CA ILE A 83 12.66 -22.26 -0.53
C ILE A 83 12.28 -22.93 -1.86
N ARG A 84 12.91 -24.08 -2.16
CA ARG A 84 12.68 -24.83 -3.41
C ARG A 84 11.30 -25.49 -3.46
N GLU A 85 10.79 -25.96 -2.34
CA GLU A 85 9.49 -26.65 -2.21
C GLU A 85 8.34 -25.64 -2.15
N ARG A 86 8.02 -25.05 -3.30
CA ARG A 86 6.92 -24.08 -3.40
C ARG A 86 5.58 -24.78 -3.60
N GLN A 87 4.58 -24.36 -2.82
CA GLN A 87 3.18 -24.78 -2.98
C GLN A 87 2.40 -23.90 -3.97
N VAL A 88 2.95 -22.74 -4.33
CA VAL A 88 2.34 -21.79 -5.27
C VAL A 88 3.42 -21.34 -6.26
N SER A 89 3.16 -21.55 -7.54
CA SER A 89 4.03 -21.09 -8.63
C SER A 89 3.99 -19.56 -8.78
N ALA A 90 4.98 -18.99 -9.47
CA ALA A 90 4.97 -17.54 -9.71
C ALA A 90 3.83 -17.15 -10.67
N GLU A 91 3.54 -18.03 -11.63
CA GLU A 91 2.55 -17.87 -12.67
C GLU A 91 1.13 -17.82 -12.08
N GLU A 92 0.81 -18.72 -11.15
CA GLU A 92 -0.47 -18.73 -10.43
C GLU A 92 -0.65 -17.47 -9.59
N ALA A 93 0.37 -17.05 -8.84
CA ALA A 93 0.31 -15.84 -8.03
C ALA A 93 0.13 -14.59 -8.89
N GLN A 94 0.83 -14.49 -10.02
CA GLN A 94 0.69 -13.40 -10.98
C GLN A 94 -0.68 -13.40 -11.65
N ALA A 95 -1.20 -14.57 -12.03
CA ALA A 95 -2.56 -14.69 -12.58
C ALA A 95 -3.60 -14.17 -11.59
N TRP A 96 -3.52 -14.59 -10.34
CA TRP A 96 -4.40 -14.10 -9.29
C TRP A 96 -4.31 -12.57 -9.13
N CYS A 97 -3.09 -12.00 -9.14
CA CYS A 97 -2.91 -10.55 -9.04
C CYS A 97 -3.52 -9.79 -10.22
N ARG A 98 -3.44 -10.33 -11.44
CA ARG A 98 -4.08 -9.75 -12.63
C ARG A 98 -5.61 -9.79 -12.50
N ASP A 99 -6.15 -10.94 -12.11
CA ASP A 99 -7.60 -11.18 -12.10
C ASP A 99 -8.33 -10.47 -10.95
N ASN A 100 -7.62 -10.07 -9.88
CA ASN A 100 -8.23 -9.53 -8.66
C ASN A 100 -8.03 -8.02 -8.45
N GLY A 101 -7.57 -7.28 -9.46
CA GLY A 101 -7.35 -5.83 -9.36
C GLY A 101 -6.04 -5.34 -9.99
N ASN A 102 -5.38 -6.17 -10.81
CA ASN A 102 -4.12 -5.85 -11.47
C ASN A 102 -3.02 -5.37 -10.50
N TYR A 103 -2.88 -6.08 -9.38
CA TYR A 103 -1.91 -5.74 -8.34
C TYR A 103 -0.47 -6.01 -8.77
N SER A 104 0.47 -5.19 -8.30
CA SER A 104 1.90 -5.50 -8.43
C SER A 104 2.24 -6.74 -7.60
N TYR A 105 2.97 -7.69 -8.18
CA TYR A 105 3.44 -8.88 -7.50
C TYR A 105 4.96 -8.96 -7.48
N PHE A 106 5.54 -9.21 -6.29
CA PHE A 106 6.96 -9.51 -6.13
C PHE A 106 7.16 -10.83 -5.43
N ALA A 107 7.93 -11.73 -6.07
CA ALA A 107 8.50 -12.88 -5.38
C ALA A 107 9.71 -12.40 -4.57
N THR A 108 9.64 -12.48 -3.25
CA THR A 108 10.65 -11.91 -2.34
C THR A 108 11.29 -12.98 -1.46
N SER A 109 12.47 -12.69 -0.93
CA SER A 109 13.01 -13.41 0.21
C SER A 109 13.58 -12.44 1.23
N ALA A 110 13.01 -12.46 2.42
CA ALA A 110 13.58 -11.75 3.56
C ALA A 110 14.96 -12.31 3.97
N LYS A 111 15.25 -13.58 3.65
CA LYS A 111 16.48 -14.27 4.04
C LYS A 111 17.69 -13.72 3.29
N ASP A 112 17.62 -13.68 1.97
CA ASP A 112 18.72 -13.25 1.09
C ASP A 112 18.51 -11.84 0.48
N ALA A 113 17.41 -11.17 0.85
CA ALA A 113 17.01 -9.84 0.38
C ALA A 113 16.44 -9.77 -1.04
N THR A 114 16.23 -10.92 -1.72
CA THR A 114 15.67 -10.96 -3.08
C THR A 114 14.40 -10.13 -3.17
N ASN A 115 14.41 -9.14 -4.07
CA ASN A 115 13.30 -8.22 -4.39
C ASN A 115 12.69 -7.45 -3.22
N VAL A 116 13.30 -7.45 -2.03
CA VAL A 116 12.74 -6.76 -0.87
C VAL A 116 12.70 -5.26 -1.09
N ALA A 117 13.81 -4.64 -1.52
CA ALA A 117 13.86 -3.20 -1.77
C ALA A 117 12.92 -2.77 -2.91
N ALA A 118 13.00 -3.46 -4.05
CA ALA A 118 12.17 -3.19 -5.22
C ALA A 118 10.66 -3.23 -4.89
N ALA A 119 10.22 -4.15 -4.03
CA ALA A 119 8.84 -4.23 -3.59
C ALA A 119 8.37 -2.99 -2.81
N PHE A 120 9.22 -2.44 -1.93
CA PHE A 120 8.90 -1.22 -1.18
C PHE A 120 8.94 0.03 -2.04
N GLU A 121 9.91 0.13 -2.95
CA GLU A 121 9.99 1.23 -3.92
C GLU A 121 8.76 1.26 -4.82
N GLU A 122 8.28 0.09 -5.27
CA GLU A 122 7.05 0.00 -6.05
C GLU A 122 5.82 0.43 -5.25
N ALA A 123 5.74 0.11 -3.96
CA ALA A 123 4.66 0.60 -3.11
C ALA A 123 4.64 2.14 -3.05
N VAL A 124 5.81 2.77 -2.90
CA VAL A 124 5.92 4.24 -2.93
C VAL A 124 5.52 4.80 -4.30
N ARG A 125 6.02 4.21 -5.39
CA ARG A 125 5.66 4.63 -6.76
C ARG A 125 4.16 4.60 -7.02
N ARG A 126 3.47 3.58 -6.53
CA ARG A 126 2.01 3.43 -6.67
C ARG A 126 1.23 4.49 -5.88
N VAL A 127 1.72 4.85 -4.69
CA VAL A 127 1.14 5.94 -3.89
C VAL A 127 1.31 7.27 -4.60
N LEU A 128 2.52 7.60 -5.06
CA LEU A 128 2.80 8.83 -5.80
C LEU A 128 1.93 8.95 -7.07
N ALA A 129 1.79 7.86 -7.84
CA ALA A 129 0.93 7.83 -9.02
C ALA A 129 -0.56 8.06 -8.70
N THR A 130 -1.01 7.73 -7.49
CA THR A 130 -2.39 7.95 -7.03
C THR A 130 -2.61 9.40 -6.63
N GLU A 131 -1.63 10.01 -5.96
CA GLU A 131 -1.63 11.44 -5.60
C GLU A 131 -1.64 12.32 -6.86
N ASP A 132 -0.77 12.04 -7.84
CA ASP A 132 -0.73 12.76 -9.12
C ASP A 132 -2.08 12.72 -9.86
N ARG A 133 -2.76 11.58 -9.82
CA ARG A 133 -4.09 11.44 -10.44
C ARG A 133 -5.14 12.26 -9.70
N SER A 134 -5.10 12.25 -8.37
CA SER A 134 -5.99 13.05 -7.53
C SER A 134 -5.81 14.54 -7.82
N ASP A 135 -4.57 15.03 -7.85
CA ASP A 135 -4.27 16.44 -8.10
C ASP A 135 -4.69 16.90 -9.50
N ARG A 136 -4.52 16.05 -10.52
CA ARG A 136 -4.98 16.33 -11.90
C ARG A 136 -6.50 16.42 -12.00
N LEU A 137 -7.24 15.54 -11.32
CA LEU A 137 -8.70 15.56 -11.29
C LEU A 137 -9.22 16.82 -10.57
N MET A 138 -8.56 17.26 -9.50
CA MET A 138 -8.92 18.48 -8.78
C MET A 138 -8.72 19.75 -9.62
N GLN A 139 -7.76 19.77 -10.55
CA GLN A 139 -7.53 20.92 -11.44
C GLN A 139 -8.62 21.11 -12.50
N THR A 140 -9.30 20.05 -12.94
CA THR A 140 -10.31 20.14 -14.01
C THR A 140 -11.70 20.60 -13.55
N ASP A 141 -11.96 20.59 -12.24
CA ASP A 141 -13.30 20.86 -11.68
C ASP A 141 -13.53 22.32 -11.24
N THR A 142 -12.65 23.26 -11.63
CA THR A 142 -12.86 24.68 -11.31
C THR A 142 -13.94 25.29 -12.22
N VAL A 143 -15.22 25.12 -11.85
CA VAL A 143 -16.32 25.89 -12.44
C VAL A 143 -16.17 27.36 -12.03
N SER A 144 -15.80 28.21 -12.99
CA SER A 144 -15.75 29.66 -12.79
C SER A 144 -17.15 30.24 -12.60
N LEU A 145 -17.53 30.51 -11.34
CA LEU A 145 -18.77 31.20 -10.98
C LEU A 145 -18.68 32.72 -11.22
N HIS A 146 -18.47 33.15 -12.46
CA HIS A 146 -18.72 34.54 -12.86
C HIS A 146 -20.00 34.61 -13.70
N ARG A 147 -21.13 34.33 -13.06
CA ARG A 147 -22.45 34.61 -13.63
C ARG A 147 -22.64 36.12 -13.64
N LYS A 148 -22.55 36.75 -14.82
CA LYS A 148 -22.94 38.16 -15.01
C LYS A 148 -24.38 38.35 -14.52
N LEU A 149 -24.56 39.15 -13.48
CA LEU A 149 -25.86 39.70 -13.08
C LEU A 149 -26.39 40.54 -14.26
N LYS A 150 -27.50 40.13 -14.87
CA LYS A 150 -28.25 41.02 -15.76
C LYS A 150 -28.92 42.10 -14.91
N PRO A 151 -28.81 43.38 -15.24
CA PRO A 151 -29.52 44.41 -14.51
C PRO A 151 -31.02 44.30 -14.76
N SER A 152 -31.77 44.49 -13.68
CA SER A 152 -33.21 44.69 -13.64
C SER A 152 -33.63 45.80 -14.60
N SER A 153 -34.70 45.57 -15.38
CA SER A 153 -35.51 46.66 -15.90
C SER A 153 -36.93 46.47 -15.40
N SER A 154 -37.33 47.33 -14.47
CA SER A 154 -38.72 47.70 -14.24
C SER A 154 -39.25 48.45 -15.47
N TYR A 155 -40.48 48.17 -15.88
CA TYR A 155 -41.62 49.09 -15.97
C TYR A 155 -42.85 48.32 -16.47
#